data_AF-A0A6A7AET4-F1
#
_entry.id   AF-A0A6A7AET4-F1
#
_cell.length_a   1.000
_cell.length_b   1.000
_cell.length_c   1.000
_cell.angle_alpha   90.00
_cell.angle_beta   90.00
_cell.angle_gamma   90.00
#
_symmetry.space_group_name_H-M   'P 1'
#
loop_
_entity.id
_entity.type
_entity.pdbx_description
1 polymer ?
#
loop_
_entity_poly.entity_id
_entity_poly.type
_entity_poly.pdbx_seq_one_letter_code
_entity_poly.pdbx_strand_id
1 'polypeptide(L)' 'LTMSGLEIAGVILSSFPLIISSIERWHNVAKIGGYLTHIKKKYRKCYSDARYYKIAYRNNLEELLL' A
#
# COMPACT_ATOMS: atom_id res chain seq x y z
N LEU A 1 21.30 -9.71 -13.79
CA LEU A 1 20.90 -10.38 -12.53
C LEU A 1 19.40 -10.64 -12.63
N THR A 2 18.99 -11.87 -12.91
CA THR A 2 17.58 -12.28 -12.92
C THR A 2 17.17 -12.62 -11.49
N MET A 3 16.22 -11.89 -10.92
CA MET A 3 15.68 -12.14 -9.58
C MET A 3 14.71 -13.32 -9.60
N SER A 4 14.70 -14.11 -8.54
CA SER A 4 13.73 -15.18 -8.33
C SER A 4 12.33 -14.64 -8.06
N GLY A 5 11.30 -15.46 -8.31
CA GLY A 5 9.92 -15.13 -7.99
C GLY A 5 9.71 -14.79 -6.51
N LEU A 6 10.45 -15.46 -5.61
CA LEU A 6 10.39 -15.20 -4.17
C LEU A 6 11.00 -13.84 -3.79
N GLU A 7 12.13 -13.47 -4.40
CA GLU A 7 12.74 -12.15 -4.18
C GLU A 7 11.83 -11.03 -4.69
N ILE A 8 11.25 -11.18 -5.88
CA ILE A 8 10.26 -10.24 -6.40
C ILE A 8 9.07 -10.15 -5.44
N ALA A 9 8.63 -11.28 -4.89
CA ALA A 9 7.52 -11.30 -3.96
C ALA A 9 7.81 -10.56 -2.65
N GLY A 10 9.01 -10.71 -2.10
CA GLY A 10 9.48 -9.96 -0.94
C GLY A 10 9.58 -8.46 -1.22
N VAL A 11 10.05 -8.06 -2.40
CA VAL A 11 10.09 -6.65 -2.83
C VAL A 11 8.68 -6.07 -2.92
N ILE A 12 7.72 -6.77 -3.51
CA ILE A 12 6.33 -6.32 -3.56
C ILE A 12 5.76 -6.18 -2.15
N LEU A 13 5.95 -7.19 -1.28
CA LEU A 13 5.43 -7.15 0.09
C LEU A 13 6.00 -5.96 0.89
N SER A 14 7.30 -5.68 0.75
CA SER A 14 7.99 -4.57 1.41
C SER A 14 7.63 -3.19 0.84
N SER A 15 7.06 -3.12 -0.37
CA SER A 15 6.57 -1.86 -0.94
C SER A 15 5.28 -1.33 -0.28
N PHE A 16 4.43 -2.22 0.27
CA PHE A 16 3.15 -1.82 0.85
C PHE A 16 3.27 -0.81 2.02
N PRO A 17 4.17 -1.00 3.01
CA PRO A 17 4.43 0.01 4.03
C PRO A 17 4.80 1.39 3.45
N LEU A 18 5.60 1.43 2.38
CA LEU A 18 6.02 2.69 1.73
C LEU A 18 4.85 3.37 1.01
N ILE A 19 4.00 2.59 0.34
CA ILE A 19 2.78 3.08 -0.33
C ILE A 19 1.82 3.67 0.72
N ILE A 20 1.56 2.93 1.80
CA ILE A 20 0.66 3.37 2.88
C ILE A 20 1.19 4.65 3.53
N SER A 21 2.47 4.69 3.90
CA SER A 21 3.12 5.87 4.48
C SER A 21 3.03 7.09 3.55
N SER A 22 3.19 6.88 2.24
CA SER A 22 3.05 7.94 1.25
C SER A 22 1.62 8.47 1.19
N ILE A 23 0.60 7.60 1.20
CA ILE A 23 -0.82 8.00 1.24
C ILE A 23 -1.13 8.82 2.49
N GLU A 24 -0.62 8.40 3.66
CA GLU A 24 -0.78 9.12 4.93
C GLU A 24 -0.09 10.49 4.89
N ARG A 25 1.12 10.56 4.34
CA ARG A 25 1.86 11.82 4.18
C ARG A 25 1.14 12.81 3.28
N TRP A 26 0.62 12.35 2.13
CA TRP A 26 -0.18 13.18 1.22
C TRP A 26 -1.45 13.71 1.89
N HIS A 27 -2.12 12.88 2.68
CA HIS A 27 -3.28 13.32 3.46
C HIS A 27 -2.91 14.41 4.49
N ASN A 28 -1.78 14.26 5.17
CA ASN A 28 -1.30 15.26 6.11
C ASN A 28 -0.95 16.59 5.42
N VAL A 29 -0.30 16.54 4.26
CA VAL A 29 -0.03 17.74 3.45
C VAL A 29 -1.33 18.44 3.03
N ALA A 30 -2.32 17.69 2.56
CA ALA A 30 -3.61 18.25 2.17
C ALA A 30 -4.43 18.79 3.35
N LYS A 31 -4.28 18.20 4.55
CA LYS A 31 -4.84 18.74 5.80
C LYS A 31 -4.24 20.10 6.12
N ILE A 32 -2.91 20.24 6.02
CA ILE A 32 -2.20 21.51 6.25
C ILE A 32 -2.61 22.55 5.20
N GLY A 33 -2.78 22.14 3.93
CA GLY A 33 -3.17 23.03 2.84
C GLY A 33 -4.66 23.41 2.77
N GLY A 34 -5.52 22.87 3.65
CA GLY A 34 -6.96 23.19 3.65
C GLY A 34 -7.82 22.46 2.61
N TYR A 35 -7.28 21.45 1.91
CA TYR A 35 -7.98 20.72 0.84
C TYR A 35 -8.56 19.37 1.29
N LEU A 36 -8.68 19.15 2.60
CA LEU A 36 -9.03 17.87 3.19
C LEU A 36 -10.36 17.31 2.68
N THR A 37 -11.37 18.15 2.51
CA THR A 37 -12.71 17.77 2.02
C THR A 37 -12.67 17.18 0.61
N HIS A 38 -11.85 17.76 -0.27
CA HIS A 38 -11.70 17.33 -1.66
C HIS A 38 -10.99 15.97 -1.77
N ILE A 39 -10.02 15.72 -0.89
CA ILE A 39 -9.21 14.50 -0.96
C ILE A 39 -9.73 13.35 -0.11
N LYS A 40 -10.62 13.59 0.88
CA LYS A 40 -11.04 12.60 1.89
C LYS A 40 -11.56 11.30 1.28
N LYS A 41 -12.39 11.37 0.24
CA LYS A 41 -12.93 10.18 -0.44
C LYS A 41 -11.83 9.39 -1.14
N LYS A 42 -10.93 10.08 -1.85
CA LYS A 42 -9.80 9.44 -2.56
C LYS A 42 -8.79 8.84 -1.58
N TYR A 43 -8.46 9.56 -0.51
CA TYR A 43 -7.62 9.06 0.59
C TYR A 43 -8.16 7.76 1.18
N ARG A 44 -9.44 7.75 1.59
CA ARG A 44 -10.07 6.55 2.19
C ARG A 44 -10.02 5.36 1.24
N LYS A 45 -10.32 5.59 -0.05
CA LYS A 45 -10.26 4.53 -1.07
C LYS A 45 -8.83 4.00 -1.22
N CYS A 46 -7.85 4.86 -1.49
CA CYS A 46 -6.45 4.44 -1.67
C CYS A 46 -5.90 3.72 -0.43
N TYR A 47 -6.20 4.22 0.78
CA TYR A 47 -5.77 3.60 2.02
C TYR A 47 -6.39 2.21 2.22
N SER A 48 -7.70 2.09 1.98
CA SER A 48 -8.42 0.82 2.06
C SER A 48 -7.89 -0.19 1.04
N ASP A 49 -7.72 0.23 -0.21
CA ASP A 49 -7.21 -0.62 -1.29
C ASP A 49 -5.79 -1.10 -0.97
N ALA A 50 -4.88 -0.21 -0.54
CA ALA A 50 -3.51 -0.58 -0.18
C ALA A 50 -3.46 -1.59 0.97
N ARG A 51 -4.32 -1.44 2.00
CA ARG A 51 -4.43 -2.42 3.08
C ARG A 51 -5.00 -3.75 2.60
N TYR A 52 -6.05 -3.72 1.80
CA TYR A 52 -6.67 -4.91 1.23
C TYR A 52 -5.66 -5.72 0.44
N TYR A 53 -4.96 -5.08 -0.52
CA TYR A 53 -3.98 -5.77 -1.36
C TYR A 53 -2.78 -6.26 -0.56
N LYS A 54 -2.33 -5.54 0.48
CA LYS A 54 -1.28 -6.05 1.38
C LYS A 54 -1.68 -7.38 2.02
N ILE A 55 -2.92 -7.46 2.53
CA ILE A 55 -3.43 -8.67 3.20
C ILE A 55 -3.63 -9.79 2.17
N ALA A 56 -4.34 -9.51 1.08
CA ALA A 56 -4.60 -10.50 0.03
C ALA A 56 -3.29 -11.06 -0.55
N TYR A 57 -2.31 -10.18 -0.82
CA TYR A 57 -1.01 -10.60 -1.32
C TYR A 57 -0.26 -11.49 -0.32
N ARG A 58 -0.27 -11.12 0.98
CA ARG A 58 0.33 -11.93 2.03
C ARG A 58 -0.34 -13.31 2.14
N ASN A 59 -1.67 -13.36 2.16
CA ASN A 59 -2.40 -14.62 2.26
C ASN A 59 -2.11 -15.51 1.05
N ASN A 60 -2.10 -14.96 -0.17
CA ASN A 60 -1.76 -15.71 -1.37
C ASN A 60 -0.32 -16.25 -1.34
N LEU A 61 0.63 -15.51 -0.77
CA LEU A 61 1.99 -16.00 -0.58
C LEU A 61 2.05 -17.11 0.48
N GLU A 62 1.32 -16.97 1.58
CA GLU A 62 1.21 -18.02 2.59
C GLU A 62 0.60 -19.29 2.00
N GLU A 63 -0.46 -19.20 1.18
CA GLU A 63 -1.04 -20.33 0.46
C GLU A 63 -0.11 -20.96 -0.58
N LEU A 64 0.71 -20.16 -1.29
CA LEU A 64 1.66 -20.67 -2.29
C LEU A 64 2.85 -21.41 -1.66
N LEU A 65 3.21 -21.05 -0.42
CA LEU A 65 4.37 -21.58 0.30
C LEU A 65 4.01 -22.77 1.22
N LEU A 66 2.73 -23.06 1.41
CA LEU A 66 2.20 -24.24 2.08
C LEU A 66 2.05 -25.42 1.10
#